data_AF-C5LSP4-F1
#
_entry.id   AF-C5LSP4-F1
#
_cell.length_a   1.000
_cell.length_b   1.000
_cell.length_c   1.000
_cell.angle_alpha   90.00
_cell.angle_beta   90.00
_cell.angle_gamma   90.00
#
_symmetry.space_group_name_H-M   'P 1'
#
loop_
_entity.id
_entity.type
_entity.pdbx_description
1 polymer ?
#
loop_
_entity_poly.entity_id
_entity_poly.type
_entity_poly.pdbx_seq_one_letter_code
_entity_poly.pdbx_strand_id
1 'polypeptide(L)'
;MIENENLMLNKEFVNNFSEVESAVEDMSKRLSDLESLLDAASAQLQDSRNNTHEVLEKARKLNLHKKHTVEKKEVLNLFSSRFILPLEDEARIRNSDSPIDEDFFKSLKQLHRVRIEARHMLDELNDSDSTRTVQGVAADASSTPSSTSQEGNSHDELKGAFHYDAALAVDILHQTSDLQEIAYERIFVWIQRQCKELITVADDSEAEEEVSRRIRKGLQVIRHRTVYFNHSAKEISRVRRQLLMQKFHETLTKGGPTSRPIDIHAYDIVRYTNDMLAWIHEQVAAEREFFIQTFSEDEETEGRSKSPTNNTAYTPPAPASRNQDDVD
;
A
#
# COMPACT_ATOMS: atom_id res chain seq x y z
N MET A 1 -40.37 -21.39 -115.07
CA MET A 1 -40.93 -22.02 -113.85
C MET A 1 -39.84 -22.30 -112.81
N ILE A 2 -38.70 -22.88 -113.20
CA ILE A 2 -37.60 -23.26 -112.28
C ILE A 2 -36.90 -22.05 -111.61
N GLU A 3 -36.91 -20.89 -112.26
CA GLU A 3 -36.28 -19.66 -111.75
C GLU A 3 -37.11 -18.95 -110.67
N ASN A 4 -38.44 -19.07 -110.73
CA ASN A 4 -39.34 -18.50 -109.71
C ASN A 4 -39.33 -19.35 -108.43
N GLU A 5 -39.13 -20.67 -108.56
CA GLU A 5 -38.98 -21.60 -107.45
C GLU A 5 -37.63 -21.41 -106.73
N ASN A 6 -36.54 -21.21 -107.49
CA ASN A 6 -35.24 -20.82 -106.91
C ASN A 6 -35.28 -19.44 -106.21
N LEU A 7 -36.02 -18.48 -106.77
CA LEU A 7 -36.15 -17.15 -106.15
C LEU A 7 -36.97 -17.21 -104.86
N MET A 8 -37.99 -18.08 -104.83
CA MET A 8 -38.80 -18.33 -103.64
C MET A 8 -37.98 -19.05 -102.55
N LEU A 9 -37.18 -20.04 -102.92
CA LEU A 9 -36.29 -20.77 -102.01
C LEU A 9 -35.17 -19.86 -101.46
N ASN A 10 -34.56 -19.02 -102.30
CA ASN A 10 -33.58 -18.03 -101.85
C ASN A 10 -34.21 -16.97 -100.94
N LYS A 11 -35.46 -16.55 -101.22
CA LYS A 11 -36.19 -15.61 -100.36
C LYS A 11 -36.55 -16.23 -99.02
N GLU A 12 -36.93 -17.50 -99.01
CA GLU A 12 -37.17 -18.28 -97.81
C GLU A 12 -35.87 -18.51 -97.02
N PHE A 13 -34.76 -18.76 -97.71
CA PHE A 13 -33.43 -18.88 -97.11
C PHE A 13 -32.98 -17.56 -96.48
N VAL A 14 -33.14 -16.42 -97.15
CA VAL A 14 -32.79 -15.10 -96.60
C VAL A 14 -33.69 -14.74 -95.42
N ASN A 15 -34.98 -15.11 -95.46
CA ASN A 15 -35.87 -14.93 -94.30
C ASN A 15 -35.43 -15.78 -93.10
N ASN A 16 -35.14 -17.06 -93.32
CA ASN A 16 -34.66 -17.95 -92.26
C ASN A 16 -33.28 -17.51 -91.73
N PHE A 17 -32.41 -17.00 -92.61
CA PHE A 17 -31.10 -16.49 -92.22
C PHE A 17 -31.20 -15.16 -91.46
N SER A 18 -32.15 -14.29 -91.82
CA SER A 18 -32.46 -13.07 -91.09
C SER A 18 -32.98 -13.36 -89.67
N GLU A 19 -33.72 -14.45 -89.48
CA GLU A 19 -34.17 -14.90 -88.17
C GLU A 19 -32.99 -15.38 -87.30
N VAL A 20 -32.02 -16.09 -87.90
CA VAL A 20 -30.78 -16.50 -87.23
C VAL A 20 -29.89 -15.30 -86.91
N GLU A 21 -29.78 -14.33 -87.82
CA GLU A 21 -29.04 -13.08 -87.62
C GLU A 21 -29.62 -12.28 -86.45
N SER A 22 -30.94 -12.12 -86.42
CA SER A 22 -31.67 -11.49 -85.30
C SER A 22 -31.42 -12.22 -83.97
N ALA A 23 -31.45 -13.55 -83.95
CA ALA A 23 -31.16 -14.34 -82.75
C ALA A 23 -29.70 -14.22 -82.27
N VAL A 24 -28.74 -14.08 -83.19
CA VAL A 24 -27.33 -13.84 -82.87
C VAL A 24 -27.12 -12.43 -82.35
N GLU A 25 -27.81 -11.43 -82.91
CA GLU A 25 -27.76 -10.04 -82.44
C GLU A 25 -28.38 -9.90 -81.04
N ASP A 26 -29.49 -10.61 -80.77
CA ASP A 26 -30.08 -10.71 -79.42
C ASP A 26 -29.15 -11.44 -78.43
N MET A 27 -28.43 -12.47 -78.87
CA MET A 27 -27.45 -13.16 -78.04
C MET A 27 -26.23 -12.28 -77.74
N SER A 28 -25.76 -11.53 -78.74
CA SER A 28 -24.70 -10.54 -78.59
C SER A 28 -25.11 -9.44 -77.60
N LYS A 29 -26.36 -8.97 -77.68
CA LYS A 29 -26.92 -8.00 -76.73
C LYS A 29 -26.98 -8.55 -75.30
N ARG A 30 -27.45 -9.80 -75.11
CA ARG A 30 -27.46 -10.47 -73.80
C ARG A 30 -26.05 -10.70 -73.24
N LEU A 31 -25.09 -11.03 -74.10
CA LEU A 31 -23.68 -11.16 -73.71
C LEU A 31 -23.11 -9.82 -73.25
N SER A 32 -23.41 -8.73 -73.97
CA SER A 32 -23.02 -7.38 -73.58
C SER A 32 -23.69 -6.93 -72.27
N ASP A 33 -24.97 -7.25 -72.08
CA ASP A 33 -25.69 -6.96 -70.83
C ASP A 33 -25.07 -7.75 -69.67
N LEU A 34 -24.73 -9.02 -69.89
CA LEU A 34 -24.09 -9.88 -68.89
C LEU A 34 -22.67 -9.41 -68.56
N GLU A 35 -21.91 -8.99 -69.56
CA GLU A 35 -20.58 -8.39 -69.38
C GLU A 35 -20.68 -7.12 -68.52
N SER A 36 -21.68 -6.27 -68.77
CA SER A 36 -21.92 -5.09 -67.93
C SER A 36 -22.37 -5.43 -66.50
N LEU A 37 -23.15 -6.49 -66.32
CA LEU A 37 -23.58 -6.97 -65.00
C LEU A 37 -22.43 -7.59 -64.22
N LEU A 38 -21.52 -8.31 -64.89
CA LEU A 38 -20.29 -8.82 -64.29
C LEU A 38 -19.36 -7.68 -63.88
N ASP A 39 -19.23 -6.64 -64.69
CA ASP A 39 -18.47 -5.43 -64.32
C ASP A 39 -19.09 -4.70 -63.13
N ALA A 40 -20.41 -4.55 -63.10
CA ALA A 40 -21.13 -3.93 -61.98
C ALA A 40 -21.00 -4.75 -60.69
N ALA A 41 -21.14 -6.08 -60.78
CA ALA A 41 -20.98 -6.97 -59.63
C ALA A 41 -19.52 -6.98 -59.13
N SER A 42 -18.56 -6.96 -60.05
CA SER A 42 -17.12 -6.85 -59.74
C SER A 42 -16.80 -5.53 -59.03
N ALA A 43 -17.33 -4.40 -59.54
CA ALA A 43 -17.18 -3.09 -58.91
C ALA A 43 -17.80 -3.07 -57.50
N GLN A 44 -19.00 -3.62 -57.33
CA GLN A 44 -19.65 -3.69 -56.01
C GLN A 44 -18.88 -4.57 -55.02
N LEU A 45 -18.31 -5.69 -55.47
CA LEU A 45 -17.45 -6.54 -54.63
C LEU A 45 -16.17 -5.81 -54.25
N GLN A 46 -15.56 -5.07 -55.17
CA GLN A 46 -14.38 -4.25 -54.91
C GLN A 46 -14.70 -3.16 -53.87
N ASP A 47 -15.82 -2.45 -54.02
CA ASP A 47 -16.27 -1.42 -53.09
C ASP A 47 -16.59 -1.99 -51.71
N SER A 48 -17.31 -3.12 -51.66
CA SER A 48 -17.60 -3.84 -50.42
C SER A 48 -16.31 -4.30 -49.72
N ARG A 49 -15.33 -4.80 -50.48
CA ARG A 49 -14.01 -5.19 -49.97
C ARG A 49 -13.25 -3.98 -49.41
N ASN A 50 -13.24 -2.85 -50.11
CA ASN A 50 -12.58 -1.62 -49.67
C ASN A 50 -13.22 -1.05 -48.41
N ASN A 51 -14.55 -1.01 -48.35
CA ASN A 51 -15.31 -0.57 -47.17
C ASN A 51 -15.06 -1.48 -45.97
N THR A 52 -15.07 -2.81 -46.18
CA THR A 52 -14.75 -3.78 -45.12
C THR A 52 -13.34 -3.58 -44.61
N HIS A 53 -12.37 -3.36 -45.51
CA HIS A 53 -10.98 -3.08 -45.12
C HIS A 53 -10.87 -1.79 -44.30
N GLU A 54 -11.55 -0.72 -44.67
CA GLU A 54 -11.58 0.53 -43.91
C GLU A 54 -12.19 0.34 -42.51
N VAL A 55 -13.31 -0.38 -42.42
CA VAL A 55 -13.93 -0.71 -41.13
C VAL A 55 -12.98 -1.57 -40.27
N LEU A 56 -12.28 -2.53 -40.88
CA LEU A 56 -11.33 -3.40 -40.19
C LEU A 56 -10.11 -2.60 -39.70
N GLU A 57 -9.61 -1.64 -40.48
CA GLU A 57 -8.57 -0.71 -40.08
C GLU A 57 -9.00 0.20 -38.92
N LYS A 58 -10.21 0.77 -38.98
CA LYS A 58 -10.79 1.54 -37.87
C LYS A 58 -10.95 0.69 -36.62
N ALA A 59 -11.47 -0.53 -36.77
CA ALA A 59 -11.63 -1.49 -35.68
C ALA A 59 -10.28 -1.88 -35.06
N ARG A 60 -9.24 -2.08 -35.87
CA ARG A 60 -7.88 -2.37 -35.43
C ARG A 60 -7.29 -1.20 -34.65
N LYS A 61 -7.40 0.03 -35.16
CA LYS A 61 -6.94 1.25 -34.46
C LYS A 61 -7.66 1.44 -33.13
N LEU A 62 -8.98 1.25 -33.11
CA LEU A 62 -9.79 1.35 -31.90
C LEU A 62 -9.40 0.27 -30.87
N ASN A 63 -9.17 -0.98 -31.30
CA ASN A 63 -8.72 -2.04 -30.40
C ASN A 63 -7.33 -1.77 -29.81
N LEU A 64 -6.41 -1.20 -30.61
CA LEU A 64 -5.09 -0.81 -30.13
C LEU A 64 -5.21 0.31 -29.07
N HIS A 65 -6.04 1.32 -29.32
CA HIS A 65 -6.34 2.36 -28.33
C HIS A 65 -6.99 1.79 -27.07
N LYS A 66 -7.95 0.87 -27.21
CA LYS A 66 -8.59 0.18 -26.09
C LYS A 66 -7.55 -0.55 -25.24
N LYS A 67 -6.61 -1.27 -25.87
CA LYS A 67 -5.53 -1.97 -25.16
C LYS A 67 -4.69 -1.00 -24.34
N HIS A 68 -4.21 0.08 -24.95
CA HIS A 68 -3.39 1.09 -24.26
C HIS A 68 -4.16 1.79 -23.12
N THR A 69 -5.45 2.07 -23.31
CA THR A 69 -6.30 2.64 -22.25
C THR A 69 -6.50 1.66 -21.09
N VAL A 70 -6.60 0.35 -21.37
CA VAL A 70 -6.69 -0.68 -20.33
C VAL A 70 -5.39 -0.81 -19.56
N GLU A 71 -4.24 -0.86 -20.24
CA GLU A 71 -2.91 -0.88 -19.60
C GLU A 71 -2.70 0.36 -18.71
N LYS A 72 -3.04 1.56 -19.21
CA LYS A 72 -3.00 2.80 -18.43
C LYS A 72 -3.92 2.74 -17.21
N LYS A 73 -5.13 2.20 -17.35
CA LYS A 73 -6.06 2.03 -16.24
C LYS A 73 -5.49 1.08 -15.19
N GLU A 74 -4.81 0.02 -15.60
CA GLU A 74 -4.18 -0.95 -14.70
C GLU A 74 -3.03 -0.30 -13.91
N VAL A 75 -2.13 0.41 -14.59
CA VAL A 75 -1.05 1.18 -13.93
C VAL A 75 -1.61 2.22 -12.98
N LEU A 76 -2.67 2.94 -13.37
CA LEU A 76 -3.29 3.96 -12.52
C LEU A 76 -3.99 3.34 -11.30
N ASN A 77 -4.57 2.14 -11.44
CA ASN A 77 -5.12 1.41 -10.31
C ASN A 77 -4.03 0.92 -9.36
N LEU A 78 -2.91 0.41 -9.90
CA LEU A 78 -1.74 0.04 -9.11
C LEU A 78 -1.23 1.28 -8.36
N PHE A 79 -1.06 2.41 -9.05
CA PHE A 79 -0.63 3.67 -8.47
C PHE A 79 -1.58 4.16 -7.38
N SER A 80 -2.89 4.16 -7.64
CA SER A 80 -3.92 4.55 -6.66
C SER A 80 -3.86 3.69 -5.41
N SER A 81 -3.76 2.36 -5.55
CA SER A 81 -3.63 1.46 -4.40
C SER A 81 -2.30 1.59 -3.65
N ARG A 82 -1.26 2.07 -4.32
CA ARG A 82 0.10 2.16 -3.79
C ARG A 82 0.39 3.50 -3.13
N PHE A 83 -0.11 4.60 -3.68
CA PHE A 83 0.30 5.97 -3.34
C PHE A 83 -0.86 6.90 -2.93
N ILE A 84 -2.11 6.46 -3.04
CA ILE A 84 -3.26 7.25 -2.60
C ILE A 84 -3.83 6.57 -1.35
N LEU A 85 -3.86 7.32 -0.24
CA LEU A 85 -4.61 6.88 0.93
C LEU A 85 -6.11 6.96 0.59
N PRO A 86 -6.91 5.90 0.83
CA PRO A 86 -8.35 5.98 0.61
C PRO A 86 -8.95 7.18 1.36
N LEU A 87 -9.80 7.97 0.69
CA LEU A 87 -10.44 9.17 1.28
C LEU A 87 -11.20 8.87 2.58
N GLU A 88 -11.66 7.63 2.74
CA GLU A 88 -12.30 7.13 3.96
C GLU A 88 -11.32 7.02 5.14
N ASP A 89 -10.08 6.61 4.86
CA ASP A 89 -9.00 6.52 5.83
C ASP A 89 -8.47 7.90 6.21
N GLU A 90 -8.39 8.81 5.23
CA GLU A 90 -8.05 10.21 5.49
C GLU A 90 -9.13 10.91 6.35
N ALA A 91 -10.41 10.69 6.03
CA ALA A 91 -11.52 11.22 6.82
C ALA A 91 -11.54 10.62 8.23
N ARG A 92 -11.22 9.33 8.39
CA ARG A 92 -11.05 8.70 9.70
C ARG A 92 -9.92 9.30 10.49
N ILE A 93 -8.79 9.65 9.87
CA ILE A 93 -7.64 10.27 10.54
C ILE A 93 -7.94 11.73 10.91
N ARG A 94 -8.63 12.46 10.04
CA ARG A 94 -8.90 13.88 10.23
C ARG A 94 -10.09 14.18 11.14
N ASN A 95 -11.09 13.30 11.16
CA ASN A 95 -12.26 13.50 11.99
C ASN A 95 -11.94 13.20 13.46
N SER A 96 -12.01 14.22 14.31
CA SER A 96 -11.78 14.11 15.76
C SER A 96 -12.84 13.27 16.49
N ASP A 97 -13.98 13.00 15.87
CA ASP A 97 -15.13 12.32 16.49
C ASP A 97 -15.13 10.79 16.30
N SER A 98 -14.25 10.26 15.43
CA SER A 98 -14.16 8.81 15.22
C SER A 98 -13.38 8.14 16.36
N PRO A 99 -13.87 7.01 16.91
CA PRO A 99 -13.13 6.24 17.92
C PRO A 99 -11.81 5.71 17.35
N ILE A 100 -10.78 5.64 18.20
CA ILE A 100 -9.50 5.03 17.84
C ILE A 100 -9.65 3.52 17.97
N ASP A 101 -10.16 2.92 16.90
CA ASP A 101 -10.37 1.49 16.75
C ASP A 101 -9.22 0.81 16.00
N GLU A 102 -9.25 -0.51 15.90
CA GLU A 102 -8.27 -1.31 15.15
C GLU A 102 -8.12 -0.83 13.71
N ASP A 103 -9.21 -0.35 13.11
CA ASP A 103 -9.20 0.15 11.74
C ASP A 103 -8.47 1.49 11.61
N PHE A 104 -8.48 2.35 12.64
CA PHE A 104 -7.63 3.54 12.66
C PHE A 104 -6.14 3.17 12.65
N PHE A 105 -5.75 2.15 13.43
CA PHE A 105 -4.37 1.67 13.43
C PHE A 105 -3.98 1.03 12.09
N LYS A 106 -4.90 0.33 11.42
CA LYS A 106 -4.70 -0.17 10.04
C LYS A 106 -4.49 0.97 9.05
N SER A 107 -5.35 2.01 9.09
CA SER A 107 -5.23 3.21 8.25
C SER A 107 -3.90 3.96 8.51
N LEU A 108 -3.43 3.99 9.75
CA LEU A 108 -2.15 4.61 10.10
C LEU A 108 -0.94 3.79 9.63
N LYS A 109 -1.01 2.46 9.72
CA LYS A 109 0.02 1.55 9.14
C LYS A 109 0.06 1.70 7.62
N GLN A 110 -1.09 1.86 6.99
CA GLN A 110 -1.22 2.16 5.57
C GLN A 110 -0.57 3.52 5.23
N LEU A 111 -0.85 4.58 6.00
CA LEU A 111 -0.24 5.90 5.85
C LEU A 111 1.29 5.82 5.98
N HIS A 112 1.79 5.08 6.97
CA HIS A 112 3.22 4.88 7.15
C HIS A 112 3.86 4.14 5.95
N ARG A 113 3.18 3.11 5.43
CA ARG A 113 3.61 2.40 4.22
C ARG A 113 3.70 3.35 3.03
N VAL A 114 2.63 4.11 2.74
CA VAL A 114 2.61 5.08 1.61
C VAL A 114 3.78 6.06 1.73
N ARG A 115 4.08 6.54 2.93
CA ARG A 115 5.20 7.43 3.18
C ARG A 115 6.57 6.77 2.92
N ILE A 116 6.77 5.53 3.35
CA ILE A 116 8.01 4.78 3.09
C ILE A 116 8.19 4.58 1.58
N GLU A 117 7.13 4.22 0.87
CA GLU A 117 7.16 4.02 -0.58
C GLU A 117 7.47 5.31 -1.34
N ALA A 118 6.84 6.43 -0.96
CA ALA A 118 7.14 7.74 -1.55
C ALA A 118 8.58 8.19 -1.27
N ARG A 119 9.13 7.83 -0.10
CA ARG A 119 10.53 8.07 0.24
C ARG A 119 11.47 7.21 -0.58
N HIS A 120 11.16 5.92 -0.75
CA HIS A 120 11.97 5.02 -1.57
C HIS A 120 12.01 5.50 -3.03
N MET A 121 10.87 5.94 -3.57
CA MET A 121 10.80 6.56 -4.90
C MET A 121 11.72 7.78 -5.03
N LEU A 122 11.80 8.63 -3.99
CA LEU A 122 12.70 9.78 -3.98
C LEU A 122 14.18 9.36 -3.89
N ASP A 123 14.50 8.37 -3.07
CA ASP A 123 15.85 7.85 -2.91
C ASP A 123 16.37 7.18 -4.21
N GLU A 124 15.52 6.40 -4.90
CA GLU A 124 15.83 5.79 -6.21
C GLU A 124 16.14 6.84 -7.29
N LEU A 125 15.40 7.96 -7.30
CA LEU A 125 15.63 9.05 -8.23
C LEU A 125 16.98 9.74 -7.96
N ASN A 126 17.38 9.86 -6.70
CA ASN A 126 18.65 10.49 -6.30
C ASN A 126 19.88 9.60 -6.60
N ASP A 127 19.75 8.27 -6.48
CA ASP A 127 20.80 7.31 -6.85
C ASP A 127 21.06 7.26 -8.37
N SER A 128 20.02 7.53 -9.18
CA SER A 128 20.14 7.61 -10.64
C SER A 128 20.96 8.83 -11.13
N ASP A 129 21.07 9.89 -10.32
CA ASP A 129 21.88 11.08 -10.63
C ASP A 129 23.36 10.89 -10.19
N SER A 130 23.58 10.10 -9.13
CA SER A 130 24.92 9.77 -8.63
C SER A 130 25.69 8.84 -9.60
N THR A 131 25.02 7.96 -10.33
CA THR A 131 25.64 7.08 -11.34
C THR A 131 26.01 7.80 -12.64
N ARG A 132 25.48 9.00 -12.91
CA ARG A 132 25.81 9.80 -14.09
C ARG A 132 27.04 10.71 -13.92
N THR A 133 27.38 11.07 -12.68
CA THR A 133 28.46 12.05 -12.41
C THR A 133 29.88 11.43 -12.42
N VAL A 134 30.00 10.10 -12.36
CA VAL A 134 31.31 9.42 -12.29
C VAL A 134 31.90 9.08 -13.68
N GLN A 135 31.13 9.17 -14.77
CA GLN A 135 31.60 8.86 -16.13
C GLN A 135 31.74 10.10 -17.03
N GLY A 136 32.20 11.22 -16.45
CA GLY A 136 32.32 12.51 -17.13
C GLY A 136 33.62 13.29 -16.88
N VAL A 137 34.67 12.67 -16.30
CA VAL A 137 35.96 13.33 -16.09
C VAL A 137 37.10 12.53 -16.72
N ALA A 138 37.20 12.63 -18.05
CA ALA A 138 38.46 12.49 -18.77
C ALA A 138 38.41 13.40 -19.98
N ALA A 139 38.79 14.65 -19.76
CA ALA A 139 39.12 15.60 -20.81
C ALA A 139 40.46 15.18 -21.43
N ASP A 140 40.51 15.03 -22.75
CA ASP A 140 41.63 15.58 -23.49
C ASP A 140 41.19 16.11 -24.86
N ALA A 141 41.85 17.19 -25.27
CA ALA A 141 41.40 18.20 -26.20
C ALA A 141 41.63 17.83 -27.68
N SER A 142 40.77 18.34 -28.57
CA SER A 142 41.18 19.29 -29.63
C SER A 142 40.08 19.53 -30.68
N SER A 143 40.03 20.80 -31.13
CA SER A 143 39.67 21.26 -32.49
C SER A 143 38.20 21.48 -32.92
N THR A 144 37.87 22.77 -32.93
CA THR A 144 37.20 23.57 -33.99
C THR A 144 35.67 23.68 -34.08
N PRO A 145 35.14 24.89 -34.33
CA PRO A 145 33.71 25.18 -34.39
C PRO A 145 33.19 25.31 -35.83
N SER A 146 32.07 24.66 -36.15
CA SER A 146 31.24 25.08 -37.29
C SER A 146 29.87 24.40 -37.26
N SER A 147 28.84 25.25 -37.23
CA SER A 147 27.51 25.15 -37.86
C SER A 147 26.93 23.76 -38.11
N THR A 148 25.73 23.48 -37.59
CA THR A 148 24.62 22.84 -38.32
C THR A 148 23.40 22.67 -37.39
N SER A 149 22.27 23.19 -37.86
CA SER A 149 20.87 22.79 -37.62
C SER A 149 20.28 22.75 -36.21
N GLN A 150 19.28 23.63 -36.04
CA GLN A 150 18.07 23.35 -35.27
C GLN A 150 17.55 21.94 -35.61
N GLU A 151 17.54 21.04 -34.64
CA GLU A 151 16.65 19.88 -34.62
C GLU A 151 16.53 19.37 -33.17
N GLY A 152 15.29 19.21 -32.70
CA GLY A 152 14.98 18.32 -31.58
C GLY A 152 14.95 18.92 -30.17
N ASN A 153 13.95 19.75 -29.88
CA ASN A 153 13.53 20.12 -28.52
C ASN A 153 12.84 18.96 -27.75
N SER A 154 13.12 17.69 -28.10
CA SER A 154 12.49 16.49 -27.54
C SER A 154 13.28 15.88 -26.37
N HIS A 155 14.51 16.35 -26.10
CA HIS A 155 15.29 15.90 -24.95
C HIS A 155 14.93 16.65 -23.66
N ASP A 156 14.28 17.82 -23.76
CA ASP A 156 13.90 18.64 -22.60
C ASP A 156 12.55 18.22 -21.98
N GLU A 157 11.63 17.69 -22.79
CA GLU A 157 10.37 17.11 -22.29
C GLU A 157 10.57 15.82 -21.49
N LEU A 158 11.60 15.01 -21.81
CA LEU A 158 11.93 13.82 -21.03
C LEU A 158 12.66 14.12 -19.70
N LYS A 159 13.37 15.25 -19.59
CA LYS A 159 13.89 15.72 -18.28
C LYS A 159 12.76 16.28 -17.41
N GLY A 160 11.80 16.97 -18.01
CA GLY A 160 10.56 17.36 -17.34
C GLY A 160 9.76 16.14 -16.84
N ALA A 161 9.89 14.99 -17.50
CA ALA A 161 9.25 13.75 -17.08
C ALA A 161 9.82 13.20 -15.76
N PHE A 162 11.14 13.07 -15.65
CA PHE A 162 11.77 12.63 -14.40
C PHE A 162 11.58 13.62 -13.24
N HIS A 163 11.37 14.91 -13.54
CA HIS A 163 11.14 15.94 -12.51
C HIS A 163 9.70 15.94 -11.97
N TYR A 164 8.70 15.46 -12.74
CA TYR A 164 7.32 15.31 -12.22
C TYR A 164 7.23 14.17 -11.20
N ASP A 165 8.02 13.12 -11.36
CA ASP A 165 8.06 11.97 -10.44
C ASP A 165 8.61 12.38 -9.07
N ALA A 166 9.68 13.20 -9.05
CA ALA A 166 10.24 13.74 -7.82
C ALA A 166 9.29 14.74 -7.13
N ALA A 167 8.67 15.65 -7.90
CA ALA A 167 7.72 16.63 -7.34
C ALA A 167 6.49 15.95 -6.72
N LEU A 168 5.93 14.95 -7.40
CA LEU A 168 4.80 14.18 -6.89
C LEU A 168 5.16 13.42 -5.61
N ALA A 169 6.34 12.80 -5.55
CA ALA A 169 6.82 12.12 -4.35
C ALA A 169 6.95 13.10 -3.17
N VAL A 170 7.50 14.29 -3.40
CA VAL A 170 7.62 15.35 -2.39
C VAL A 170 6.24 15.83 -1.91
N ASP A 171 5.29 16.02 -2.81
CA ASP A 171 3.92 16.43 -2.46
C ASP A 171 3.22 15.36 -1.60
N ILE A 172 3.34 14.08 -1.97
CA ILE A 172 2.83 12.96 -1.17
C ILE A 172 3.52 12.94 0.21
N LEU A 173 4.83 13.15 0.29
CA LEU A 173 5.55 13.21 1.56
C LEU A 173 5.10 14.37 2.44
N HIS A 174 4.73 15.51 1.86
CA HIS A 174 4.18 16.64 2.60
C HIS A 174 2.77 16.32 3.12
N GLN A 175 1.86 15.90 2.25
CA GLN A 175 0.48 15.56 2.64
C GLN A 175 0.45 14.44 3.70
N THR A 176 1.27 13.41 3.52
CA THR A 176 1.34 12.31 4.51
C THR A 176 1.94 12.76 5.84
N SER A 177 2.82 13.76 5.85
CA SER A 177 3.36 14.33 7.09
C SER A 177 2.29 15.05 7.89
N ASP A 178 1.46 15.86 7.22
CA ASP A 178 0.37 16.61 7.87
C ASP A 178 -0.67 15.65 8.47
N LEU A 179 -1.06 14.61 7.72
CA LEU A 179 -1.96 13.56 8.20
C LEU A 179 -1.36 12.77 9.38
N GLN A 180 -0.05 12.53 9.35
CA GLN A 180 0.66 11.82 10.41
C GLN A 180 0.71 12.64 11.71
N GLU A 181 0.88 13.97 11.62
CA GLU A 181 0.83 14.86 12.78
C GLU A 181 -0.57 14.84 13.44
N ILE A 182 -1.62 14.96 12.64
CA ILE A 182 -3.01 14.87 13.11
C ILE A 182 -3.27 13.51 13.78
N ALA A 183 -2.80 12.41 13.16
CA ALA A 183 -2.95 11.07 13.73
C ALA A 183 -2.26 10.95 15.10
N TYR A 184 -1.03 11.47 15.23
CA TYR A 184 -0.30 11.40 16.49
C TYR A 184 -0.91 12.28 17.59
N GLU A 185 -1.38 13.47 17.25
CA GLU A 185 -2.10 14.31 18.20
C GLU A 185 -3.35 13.60 18.73
N ARG A 186 -4.10 12.93 17.85
CA ARG A 186 -5.28 12.16 18.27
C ARG A 186 -4.94 10.97 19.15
N ILE A 187 -3.91 10.19 18.81
CA ILE A 187 -3.43 9.10 19.67
C ILE A 187 -2.99 9.64 21.02
N PHE A 188 -2.30 10.79 21.04
CA PHE A 188 -1.85 11.42 22.26
C PHE A 188 -3.02 11.82 23.18
N VAL A 189 -4.03 12.51 22.65
CA VAL A 189 -5.25 12.87 23.38
C VAL A 189 -5.99 11.61 23.87
N TRP A 190 -6.01 10.56 23.06
CA TRP A 190 -6.61 9.28 23.44
C TRP A 190 -5.86 8.59 24.58
N ILE A 191 -4.52 8.55 24.55
CA ILE A 191 -3.71 8.04 25.66
C ILE A 191 -4.00 8.83 26.94
N GLN A 192 -4.11 10.16 26.86
CA GLN A 192 -4.48 10.98 28.02
C GLN A 192 -5.86 10.59 28.58
N ARG A 193 -6.84 10.30 27.70
CA ARG A 193 -8.16 9.81 28.11
C ARG A 193 -8.08 8.44 28.76
N GLN A 194 -7.32 7.51 28.18
CA GLN A 194 -7.08 6.18 28.76
C GLN A 194 -6.39 6.26 30.13
N CYS A 195 -5.45 7.20 30.32
CA CYS A 195 -4.82 7.44 31.62
C CYS A 195 -5.82 7.93 32.67
N LYS A 196 -6.81 8.74 32.29
CA LYS A 196 -7.90 9.16 33.20
C LYS A 196 -8.84 7.99 33.52
N GLU A 197 -9.16 7.19 32.52
CA GLU A 197 -9.97 5.97 32.68
C GLU A 197 -9.29 4.99 33.65
N LEU A 198 -7.97 4.84 33.58
CA LEU A 198 -7.17 4.02 34.49
C LEU A 198 -7.36 4.40 35.97
N ILE A 199 -7.56 5.68 36.27
CA ILE A 199 -7.86 6.16 37.64
C ILE A 199 -9.24 5.70 38.09
N THR A 200 -10.21 5.67 37.17
CA THR A 200 -11.61 5.31 37.50
C THR A 200 -11.81 3.81 37.67
N VAL A 201 -11.01 2.97 37.02
CA VAL A 201 -11.11 1.51 37.07
C VAL A 201 -10.10 0.86 38.02
N ALA A 202 -9.48 1.63 38.92
CA ALA A 202 -8.38 1.19 39.79
C ALA A 202 -8.73 0.00 40.71
N ASP A 203 -10.02 -0.18 41.00
CA ASP A 203 -10.54 -1.25 41.88
C ASP A 203 -10.77 -2.58 41.14
N ASP A 204 -10.81 -2.56 39.80
CA ASP A 204 -11.07 -3.72 38.95
C ASP A 204 -9.80 -4.13 38.21
N SER A 205 -9.20 -5.24 38.64
CA SER A 205 -7.94 -5.73 38.06
C SER A 205 -8.07 -6.12 36.59
N GLU A 206 -9.22 -6.59 36.12
CA GLU A 206 -9.40 -7.00 34.72
C GLU A 206 -9.52 -5.76 33.82
N ALA A 207 -10.27 -4.76 34.28
CA ALA A 207 -10.41 -3.49 33.58
C ALA A 207 -9.11 -2.68 33.56
N GLU A 208 -8.33 -2.67 34.67
CA GLU A 208 -7.01 -2.02 34.74
C GLU A 208 -6.06 -2.58 33.67
N GLU A 209 -6.02 -3.90 33.50
CA GLU A 209 -5.15 -4.56 32.53
C GLU A 209 -5.60 -4.32 31.07
N GLU A 210 -6.90 -4.27 30.82
CA GLU A 210 -7.45 -3.94 29.50
C GLU A 210 -7.07 -2.51 29.06
N VAL A 211 -7.25 -1.52 29.96
CA VAL A 211 -6.86 -0.12 29.71
C VAL A 211 -5.35 -0.02 29.53
N SER A 212 -4.56 -0.73 30.34
CA SER A 212 -3.10 -0.79 30.21
C SER A 212 -2.67 -1.33 28.85
N ARG A 213 -3.32 -2.39 28.34
CA ARG A 213 -3.05 -2.93 27.01
C ARG A 213 -3.33 -1.93 25.88
N ARG A 214 -4.40 -1.13 26.01
CA ARG A 214 -4.71 -0.05 25.05
C ARG A 214 -3.65 1.04 25.06
N ILE A 215 -3.22 1.47 26.25
CA ILE A 215 -2.12 2.44 26.41
C ILE A 215 -0.85 1.90 25.75
N ARG A 216 -0.50 0.62 25.94
CA ARG A 216 0.66 -0.02 25.31
C ARG A 216 0.62 0.05 23.79
N LYS A 217 -0.51 -0.34 23.18
CA LYS A 217 -0.72 -0.26 21.73
C LYS A 217 -0.55 1.17 21.19
N GLY A 218 -1.14 2.17 21.86
CA GLY A 218 -0.98 3.57 21.47
C GLY A 218 0.47 4.05 21.59
N LEU A 219 1.15 3.66 22.66
CA LEU A 219 2.53 4.06 22.95
C LEU A 219 3.53 3.46 21.94
N GLN A 220 3.31 2.23 21.50
CA GLN A 220 4.12 1.58 20.46
C GLN A 220 4.13 2.39 19.17
N VAL A 221 2.98 2.92 18.76
CA VAL A 221 2.82 3.68 17.51
C VAL A 221 3.51 5.05 17.57
N ILE A 222 3.51 5.72 18.73
CA ILE A 222 4.15 7.03 18.90
C ILE A 222 5.63 6.93 19.29
N ARG A 223 6.19 5.72 19.46
CA ARG A 223 7.54 5.49 20.00
C ARG A 223 8.64 6.23 19.22
N HIS A 224 8.55 6.28 17.89
CA HIS A 224 9.52 6.97 17.04
C HIS A 224 9.45 8.51 17.13
N ARG A 225 8.36 9.06 17.68
CA ARG A 225 8.22 10.50 17.93
C ARG A 225 8.51 10.81 19.40
N THR A 226 9.76 11.13 19.67
CA THR A 226 10.29 11.37 21.01
C THR A 226 9.49 12.39 21.83
N VAL A 227 8.95 13.44 21.22
CA VAL A 227 8.19 14.48 21.94
C VAL A 227 6.89 13.92 22.54
N TYR A 228 6.04 13.29 21.72
CA TYR A 228 4.78 12.69 22.17
C TYR A 228 5.05 11.54 23.14
N PHE A 229 5.99 10.65 22.82
CA PHE A 229 6.35 9.54 23.69
C PHE A 229 6.80 10.00 25.08
N ASN A 230 7.69 10.99 25.17
CA ASN A 230 8.17 11.51 26.46
C ASN A 230 7.03 12.15 27.28
N HIS A 231 6.11 12.86 26.63
CA HIS A 231 4.98 13.45 27.35
C HIS A 231 4.00 12.38 27.84
N SER A 232 3.64 11.42 27.00
CA SER A 232 2.80 10.28 27.38
C SER A 232 3.44 9.46 28.51
N ALA A 233 4.74 9.20 28.44
CA ALA A 233 5.47 8.48 29.49
C ALA A 233 5.44 9.21 30.85
N LYS A 234 5.61 10.55 30.83
CA LYS A 234 5.47 11.39 32.04
C LYS A 234 4.06 11.34 32.60
N GLU A 235 3.06 11.39 31.73
CA GLU A 235 1.66 11.36 32.14
C GLU A 235 1.28 10.00 32.74
N ILE A 236 1.69 8.89 32.13
CA ILE A 236 1.54 7.55 32.68
C ILE A 236 2.22 7.45 34.05
N SER A 237 3.47 7.92 34.16
CA SER A 237 4.20 7.91 35.44
C SER A 237 3.50 8.74 36.53
N ARG A 238 2.90 9.88 36.16
CA ARG A 238 2.11 10.73 37.05
C ARG A 238 0.87 10.01 37.55
N VAL A 239 0.13 9.36 36.65
CA VAL A 239 -1.09 8.61 36.97
C VAL A 239 -0.79 7.39 37.82
N ARG A 240 0.24 6.59 37.48
CA ARG A 240 0.66 5.42 38.27
C ARG A 240 1.05 5.81 39.69
N ARG A 241 1.81 6.91 39.86
CA ARG A 241 2.13 7.44 41.19
C ARG A 241 0.88 7.79 41.99
N GLN A 242 -0.10 8.43 41.36
CA GLN A 242 -1.37 8.78 42.01
C GLN A 242 -2.11 7.51 42.46
N LEU A 243 -2.19 6.50 41.60
CA LEU A 243 -2.82 5.21 41.90
C LEU A 243 -2.12 4.47 43.05
N LEU A 244 -0.78 4.42 43.05
CA LEU A 244 -0.02 3.82 44.15
C LEU A 244 -0.29 4.51 45.48
N MET A 245 -0.36 5.84 45.50
CA MET A 245 -0.65 6.59 46.72
C MET A 245 -2.08 6.33 47.22
N GLN A 246 -3.05 6.21 46.30
CA GLN A 246 -4.43 5.84 46.64
C GLN A 246 -4.52 4.41 47.18
N LYS A 247 -3.94 3.43 46.46
CA LYS A 247 -3.88 2.02 46.88
C LYS A 247 -3.16 1.85 48.22
N PHE A 248 -2.09 2.63 48.47
CA PHE A 248 -1.39 2.62 49.76
C PHE A 248 -2.31 3.09 50.89
N HIS A 249 -2.94 4.25 50.70
CA HIS A 249 -3.84 4.81 51.71
C HIS A 249 -5.01 3.87 52.02
N GLU A 250 -5.57 3.22 50.99
CA GLU A 250 -6.64 2.25 51.16
C GLU A 250 -6.17 0.99 51.87
N THR A 251 -4.98 0.48 51.54
CA THR A 251 -4.41 -0.67 52.24
C THR A 251 -4.11 -0.37 53.71
N LEU A 252 -3.66 0.84 54.02
CA LEU A 252 -3.44 1.26 55.41
C LEU A 252 -4.75 1.32 56.20
N THR A 253 -5.78 1.97 55.64
CA THR A 253 -6.97 2.38 56.39
C THR A 253 -8.16 1.42 56.27
N LYS A 254 -8.41 0.86 55.09
CA LYS A 254 -9.57 0.01 54.78
C LYS A 254 -9.20 -1.47 54.65
N GLY A 255 -7.97 -1.77 54.23
CA GLY A 255 -7.53 -3.10 53.86
C GLY A 255 -8.03 -3.51 52.48
N GLY A 256 -7.41 -4.56 51.92
CA GLY A 256 -7.83 -5.14 50.64
C GLY A 256 -9.06 -6.04 50.77
N PRO A 257 -9.61 -6.56 49.65
CA PRO A 257 -10.77 -7.46 49.67
C PRO A 257 -10.58 -8.70 50.54
N THR A 258 -9.33 -9.17 50.66
CA THR A 258 -8.93 -10.37 51.39
C THR A 258 -8.01 -10.08 52.58
N SER A 259 -7.55 -8.83 52.73
CA SER A 259 -6.52 -8.46 53.71
C SER A 259 -7.00 -7.35 54.63
N ARG A 260 -6.79 -7.52 55.93
CA ARG A 260 -7.18 -6.52 56.93
C ARG A 260 -6.30 -5.27 56.81
N PRO A 261 -6.81 -4.07 57.17
CA PRO A 261 -6.02 -2.85 57.12
C PRO A 261 -4.76 -2.94 57.97
N ILE A 262 -3.65 -2.42 57.45
CA ILE A 262 -2.35 -2.44 58.13
C ILE A 262 -2.40 -1.62 59.42
N ASP A 263 -3.23 -0.57 59.50
CA ASP A 263 -3.39 0.27 60.70
C ASP A 263 -3.92 -0.49 61.92
N ILE A 264 -4.49 -1.68 61.76
CA ILE A 264 -4.86 -2.53 62.89
C ILE A 264 -3.64 -2.90 63.74
N HIS A 265 -2.45 -2.98 63.13
CA HIS A 265 -1.21 -3.30 63.82
C HIS A 265 -0.45 -2.07 64.33
N ALA A 266 -1.03 -0.87 64.27
CA ALA A 266 -0.34 0.38 64.66
C ALA A 266 0.16 0.40 66.12
N TYR A 267 -0.38 -0.46 67.00
CA TYR A 267 0.09 -0.62 68.38
C TYR A 267 1.46 -1.32 68.50
N ASP A 268 1.89 -2.06 67.48
CA ASP A 268 3.19 -2.73 67.39
C ASP A 268 4.00 -2.12 66.23
N ILE A 269 4.90 -1.20 66.59
CA ILE A 269 5.66 -0.39 65.62
C ILE A 269 6.52 -1.27 64.70
N VAL A 270 7.10 -2.36 65.22
CA VAL A 270 7.97 -3.24 64.42
C VAL A 270 7.14 -3.99 63.40
N ARG A 271 5.98 -4.53 63.80
CA ARG A 271 5.06 -5.21 62.88
C ARG A 271 4.45 -4.25 61.86
N TYR A 272 4.00 -3.09 62.31
CA TYR A 272 3.42 -2.05 61.46
C TYR A 272 4.39 -1.60 60.36
N THR A 273 5.65 -1.32 60.73
CA THR A 273 6.69 -0.94 59.75
C THR A 273 7.07 -2.08 58.84
N ASN A 274 7.12 -3.33 59.33
CA ASN A 274 7.38 -4.50 58.50
C ASN A 274 6.27 -4.74 57.47
N ASP A 275 4.99 -4.65 57.88
CA ASP A 275 3.84 -4.80 56.98
C ASP A 275 3.81 -3.70 55.91
N MET A 276 4.15 -2.45 56.27
CA MET A 276 4.33 -1.35 55.31
C MET A 276 5.45 -1.63 54.30
N LEU A 277 6.62 -2.06 54.77
CA LEU A 277 7.76 -2.36 53.91
C LEU A 277 7.50 -3.54 53.00
N ALA A 278 6.80 -4.58 53.49
CA ALA A 278 6.38 -5.72 52.68
C ALA A 278 5.44 -5.28 51.55
N TRP A 279 4.44 -4.44 51.85
CA TRP A 279 3.54 -3.89 50.82
C TRP A 279 4.31 -3.04 49.81
N ILE A 280 5.19 -2.14 50.27
CA ILE A 280 6.01 -1.31 49.36
C ILE A 280 6.89 -2.20 48.47
N HIS A 281 7.51 -3.23 49.02
CA HIS A 281 8.33 -4.17 48.26
C HIS A 281 7.52 -4.88 47.17
N GLU A 282 6.33 -5.39 47.52
CA GLU A 282 5.41 -6.02 46.57
C GLU A 282 4.98 -5.05 45.45
N GLN A 283 4.58 -3.83 45.81
CA GLN A 283 4.14 -2.82 44.84
C GLN A 283 5.29 -2.31 43.96
N VAL A 284 6.51 -2.18 44.48
CA VAL A 284 7.69 -1.83 43.68
C VAL A 284 7.99 -2.90 42.64
N ALA A 285 7.85 -4.18 43.01
CA ALA A 285 8.00 -5.28 42.06
C ALA A 285 6.93 -5.23 40.96
N ALA A 286 5.66 -5.02 41.33
CA ALA A 286 4.54 -4.90 40.40
C ALA A 286 4.68 -3.69 39.45
N GLU A 287 5.09 -2.52 39.97
CA GLU A 287 5.34 -1.33 39.13
C GLU A 287 6.49 -1.58 38.16
N ARG A 288 7.59 -2.18 38.62
CA ARG A 288 8.71 -2.51 37.73
C ARG A 288 8.25 -3.40 36.59
N GLU A 289 7.43 -4.40 36.86
CA GLU A 289 6.86 -5.26 35.83
C GLU A 289 5.95 -4.48 34.88
N PHE A 290 5.05 -3.64 35.41
CA PHE A 290 4.20 -2.76 34.60
C PHE A 290 5.01 -1.85 33.65
N PHE A 291 6.09 -1.23 34.14
CA PHE A 291 6.97 -0.40 33.33
C PHE A 291 7.71 -1.23 32.27
N ILE A 292 8.20 -2.42 32.62
CA ILE A 292 8.84 -3.30 31.65
C ILE A 292 7.85 -3.67 30.54
N GLN A 293 6.64 -4.11 30.87
CA GLN A 293 5.62 -4.47 29.88
C GLN A 293 5.14 -3.27 29.06
N THR A 294 5.09 -2.08 29.64
CA THR A 294 4.58 -0.88 28.96
C THR A 294 5.59 -0.25 28.01
N PHE A 295 6.86 -0.30 28.38
CA PHE A 295 7.94 0.36 27.63
C PHE A 295 8.86 -0.62 26.88
N SER A 296 8.62 -1.93 27.00
CA SER A 296 9.28 -2.94 26.18
C SER A 296 9.02 -2.70 24.70
N GLU A 297 10.01 -3.08 23.89
CA GLU A 297 9.81 -3.17 22.45
C GLU A 297 9.11 -4.49 22.20
N ASP A 298 7.87 -4.42 21.75
CA ASP A 298 7.26 -5.55 21.07
C ASP A 298 8.05 -5.70 19.76
N GLU A 299 9.02 -6.60 19.73
CA GLU A 299 9.55 -7.11 18.48
C GLU A 299 8.36 -7.76 17.76
N GLU A 300 7.72 -7.01 16.87
CA GLU A 300 6.87 -7.60 15.84
C GLU A 300 7.79 -8.55 15.05
N THR A 301 7.79 -9.82 15.45
CA THR A 301 8.46 -10.89 14.71
C THR A 301 7.80 -11.01 13.35
N GLU A 302 8.31 -10.26 12.36
CA GLU A 302 8.30 -10.71 10.98
C GLU A 302 8.93 -12.11 10.94
N GLY A 303 8.23 -13.04 10.28
CA GLY A 303 8.50 -14.47 10.35
C GLY A 303 9.95 -14.86 10.09
N ARG A 304 10.68 -15.16 11.18
CA ARG A 304 11.83 -16.06 11.16
C ARG A 304 11.35 -17.41 11.72
N SER A 305 11.03 -18.31 10.81
CA SER A 305 10.67 -19.70 11.09
C SER A 305 11.56 -20.34 12.15
N LYS A 306 10.90 -20.98 13.12
CA LYS A 306 11.49 -21.85 14.15
C LYS A 306 12.48 -22.83 13.52
N SER A 307 13.67 -22.95 14.11
CA SER A 307 14.43 -24.20 14.10
C SER A 307 14.73 -24.56 15.56
N PRO A 308 14.31 -25.74 16.04
CA PRO A 308 14.63 -26.17 17.39
C PRO A 308 16.06 -26.71 17.37
N THR A 309 16.98 -26.06 18.07
CA THR A 309 18.25 -26.70 18.43
C THR A 309 18.18 -27.10 19.90
N ASN A 310 18.01 -28.40 20.09
CA ASN A 310 18.40 -29.11 21.31
C ASN A 310 19.83 -28.71 21.68
N ASN A 311 20.07 -28.35 22.95
CA ASN A 311 21.09 -29.02 23.76
C ASN A 311 21.05 -28.56 25.22
N THR A 312 20.54 -29.47 26.04
CA THR A 312 21.19 -30.02 27.23
C THR A 312 21.63 -29.05 28.33
N ALA A 313 20.89 -29.14 29.43
CA ALA A 313 21.22 -28.75 30.80
C ALA A 313 22.72 -28.75 31.11
N TYR A 314 23.23 -27.60 31.53
CA TYR A 314 24.46 -27.50 32.31
C TYR A 314 24.08 -27.62 33.79
N THR A 315 24.24 -28.82 34.34
CA THR A 315 24.21 -29.07 35.78
C THR A 315 25.57 -28.66 36.36
N PRO A 316 25.64 -27.77 37.35
CA PRO A 316 26.91 -27.43 37.98
C PRO A 316 27.43 -28.61 38.83
N PRO A 317 28.75 -28.87 38.86
CA PRO A 317 29.30 -29.97 39.62
C PRO A 317 29.21 -29.71 41.14
N ALA A 318 28.80 -30.73 41.89
CA ALA A 318 28.76 -30.73 43.34
C ALA A 318 30.17 -30.56 43.96
N PRO A 319 30.30 -29.89 45.13
CA PRO A 319 31.58 -29.77 45.81
C PRO A 319 32.05 -31.12 46.34
N ALA A 320 33.32 -31.46 46.07
CA ALA A 320 33.97 -32.65 46.56
C ALA A 320 34.03 -32.65 48.10
N SER A 321 33.43 -33.68 48.70
CA SER A 321 33.62 -34.06 50.09
C SER A 321 35.09 -34.33 50.36
N ARG A 322 35.75 -33.42 51.09
CA ARG A 322 37.07 -33.67 51.67
C ARG A 322 36.84 -34.44 52.97
N ASN A 323 36.94 -35.77 52.88
CA ASN A 323 37.01 -36.62 54.06
C ASN A 323 38.28 -36.27 54.85
N GLN A 324 38.08 -36.04 56.14
CA GLN A 324 39.05 -36.29 57.20
C GLN A 324 39.64 -37.69 57.00
N ASP A 325 40.96 -37.83 57.11
CA ASP A 325 41.67 -38.88 57.86
C ASP A 325 43.19 -38.66 57.76
N ASP A 326 43.91 -39.14 58.77
CA ASP A 326 45.37 -39.11 59.06
C ASP A 326 45.84 -37.89 59.89
N VAL A 327 45.89 -37.97 61.24
CA VAL A 327 46.84 -38.70 62.12
C VAL A 327 48.26 -38.11 62.06
N ASP A 328 48.56 -37.13 62.91
CA ASP A 328 49.45 -37.23 64.09
C ASP A 328 49.48 -35.91 64.87
#